data_AF-A0A380KQG1-F1
#
_entry.id   AF-A0A380KQG1-F1
#
_cell.length_a   1.000
_cell.length_b   1.000
_cell.length_c   1.000
_cell.angle_alpha   90.00
_cell.angle_beta   90.00
_cell.angle_gamma   90.00
#
_symmetry.space_group_name_H-M   'P 1'
#
loop_
_entity.id
_entity.type
_entity.pdbx_description
1 polymer ?
#
loop_
_entity_poly.entity_id
_entity_poly.type
_entity_poly.pdbx_seq_one_letter_code
_entity_poly.pdbx_strand_id
1 'polypeptide(L)'
;MFVPFTARMKVEVGDEVNRGAALTEGSIQPKHLLEVRDTLSVETYLLAEVQKVYRSQGVEIGDKHVEVMVRQMLRKVRVMDPGDTDLLPGTLMDIADFTDANKEIVISGGIPATSRPVLMGITKASLETNSFLSAASFQETTRVLTDAAIRGKKDHLLGLKENVIIGKIIPAGTGMARYRNIEPQAINEVEVIEEAEATEEPAIIEE
;
A
#
# COMPACT_ATOMS: atom_id res chain seq x y z
N MET A 1 30.45 -4.90 19.60
CA MET A 1 30.29 -5.30 18.19
C MET A 1 31.56 -6.03 17.80
N PHE A 2 31.47 -7.30 17.40
CA PHE A 2 32.64 -8.08 16.98
C PHE A 2 32.66 -8.10 15.45
N VAL A 3 33.68 -7.48 14.86
CA VAL A 3 33.93 -7.51 13.42
C VAL A 3 34.99 -8.58 13.16
N PRO A 4 34.79 -9.52 12.22
CA PRO A 4 35.80 -10.52 11.88
C PRO A 4 37.11 -9.85 11.44
N PHE A 5 38.24 -10.41 11.86
CA PHE A 5 39.58 -9.86 11.55
C PHE A 5 39.90 -9.77 10.05
N THR A 6 39.19 -10.54 9.22
CA THR A 6 39.33 -10.57 7.75
C THR A 6 38.42 -9.57 7.03
N ALA A 7 37.56 -8.85 7.75
CA ALA A 7 36.64 -7.88 7.13
C ALA A 7 37.42 -6.63 6.67
N ARG A 8 37.17 -6.21 5.43
CA ARG A 8 37.71 -4.96 4.91
C ARG A 8 36.90 -3.80 5.47
N MET A 9 37.57 -2.89 6.17
CA MET A 9 36.95 -1.73 6.79
C MET A 9 36.84 -0.57 5.79
N LYS A 10 35.74 0.17 5.86
CA LYS A 10 35.52 1.41 5.10
C LYS A 10 35.86 2.69 5.87
N VAL A 11 36.15 2.55 7.16
CA VAL A 11 36.34 3.65 8.11
C VAL A 11 37.65 3.48 8.84
N GLU A 12 38.26 4.59 9.22
CA GLU A 12 39.49 4.64 10.02
C GLU A 12 39.19 5.03 11.48
N VAL A 13 40.15 4.74 12.35
CA VAL A 13 40.02 5.09 13.78
C VAL A 13 40.13 6.61 13.91
N GLY A 14 39.03 7.24 14.31
CA GLY A 14 38.92 8.70 14.43
C GLY A 14 37.88 9.32 13.48
N ASP A 15 37.35 8.55 12.53
CA ASP A 15 36.27 9.02 11.65
C ASP A 15 34.95 9.19 12.40
N GLU A 16 34.24 10.28 12.09
CA GLU A 16 32.86 10.47 12.54
C GLU A 16 31.90 9.64 11.67
N VAL A 17 31.18 8.72 12.31
CA VAL A 17 30.21 7.85 11.64
C VAL A 17 28.78 8.16 12.06
N ASN A 18 27.92 8.40 11.06
CA ASN A 18 26.49 8.54 11.28
C ASN A 18 25.85 7.16 11.56
N ARG A 19 24.79 7.12 12.39
CA ARG A 19 24.03 5.89 12.64
C ARG A 19 23.65 5.22 11.32
N GLY A 20 23.91 3.92 11.20
CA GLY A 20 23.60 3.13 10.00
C GLY A 20 24.58 3.31 8.82
N ALA A 21 25.69 4.03 8.99
CA ALA A 21 26.78 4.02 8.01
C ALA A 21 27.43 2.63 7.93
N ALA A 22 27.81 2.21 6.72
CA ALA A 22 28.47 0.94 6.50
C ALA A 22 29.94 1.01 6.98
N LEU A 23 30.26 0.20 7.98
CA LEU A 23 31.62 0.14 8.56
C LEU A 23 32.54 -0.82 7.79
N THR A 24 31.97 -1.84 7.15
CA THR A 24 32.67 -2.86 6.37
C THR A 24 32.28 -2.78 4.89
N GLU A 25 33.15 -3.30 4.03
CA GLU A 25 32.79 -3.59 2.64
C GLU A 25 31.79 -4.76 2.57
N GLY A 26 30.89 -4.72 1.58
CA GLY A 26 29.88 -5.75 1.35
C GLY A 26 28.47 -5.18 1.24
N SER A 27 27.50 -6.09 1.10
CA SER A 27 26.08 -5.75 1.09
C SER A 27 25.57 -5.52 2.51
N ILE A 28 24.70 -4.54 2.67
CA ILE A 28 24.06 -4.21 3.93
C ILE A 28 22.80 -5.05 4.04
N GLN A 29 22.56 -5.66 5.19
CA GLN A 29 21.29 -6.37 5.41
C GLN A 29 20.15 -5.36 5.60
N PRO A 30 19.13 -5.33 4.71
CA PRO A 30 18.10 -4.28 4.74
C PRO A 30 17.28 -4.26 6.02
N LYS A 31 17.08 -5.42 6.67
CA LYS A 31 16.36 -5.52 7.95
C LYS A 31 17.10 -4.80 9.08
N HIS A 32 18.42 -4.98 9.18
CA HIS A 32 19.23 -4.27 10.17
C HIS A 32 19.31 -2.78 9.85
N LEU A 33 19.37 -2.43 8.56
CA LEU A 33 19.32 -1.02 8.15
C LEU A 33 18.03 -0.35 8.62
N LEU A 34 16.88 -1.02 8.50
CA LEU A 34 15.58 -0.52 8.96
C LEU A 34 15.50 -0.34 10.48
N GLU A 35 16.20 -1.17 11.25
CA GLU A 35 16.20 -1.06 12.71
C GLU A 35 17.05 0.11 13.21
N VAL A 36 18.07 0.49 12.44
CA VAL A 36 19.03 1.54 12.83
C VAL A 36 18.69 2.90 12.22
N ARG A 37 18.10 2.91 11.01
CA ARG A 37 17.70 4.09 10.25
C ARG A 37 16.18 4.14 10.04
N ASP A 38 15.75 4.96 9.10
CA ASP A 38 14.40 5.20 8.65
C ASP A 38 14.03 4.35 7.42
N THR A 39 12.73 4.32 7.10
CA THR A 39 12.20 3.59 5.94
C THR A 39 12.72 4.14 4.62
N LEU A 40 12.87 5.46 4.48
CA LEU A 40 13.31 6.10 3.24
C LEU A 40 14.77 5.76 2.93
N SER A 41 15.64 5.70 3.95
CA SER A 41 17.01 5.18 3.79
C SER A 41 17.03 3.75 3.24
N VAL A 42 16.13 2.89 3.71
CA VAL A 42 16.04 1.48 3.24
C VAL A 42 15.49 1.41 1.82
N GLU A 43 14.47 2.21 1.50
CA GLU A 43 13.92 2.33 0.14
C GLU A 43 14.98 2.75 -0.87
N THR A 44 15.73 3.80 -0.54
CA THR A 44 16.83 4.32 -1.35
C THR A 44 17.92 3.27 -1.55
N TYR A 45 18.28 2.55 -0.47
CA TYR A 45 19.27 1.48 -0.54
C TYR A 45 18.83 0.35 -1.48
N LEU A 46 17.59 -0.14 -1.31
CA LEU A 46 17.05 -1.21 -2.15
C LEU A 46 16.94 -0.78 -3.62
N LEU A 47 16.50 0.44 -3.89
CA LEU A 47 16.43 1.00 -5.23
C LEU A 47 17.81 1.02 -5.90
N ALA A 48 18.83 1.55 -5.20
CA ALA A 48 20.18 1.67 -5.73
C ALA A 48 20.82 0.29 -6.03
N GLU A 49 20.66 -0.69 -5.14
CA GLU A 49 21.22 -2.03 -5.34
C GLU A 49 20.54 -2.76 -6.50
N VAL A 50 19.21 -2.68 -6.61
CA VAL A 50 18.48 -3.30 -7.73
C VAL A 50 18.88 -2.63 -9.05
N GLN A 51 18.90 -1.30 -9.10
CA GLN A 51 19.28 -0.56 -10.30
C GLN A 51 20.72 -0.86 -10.74
N LYS A 52 21.65 -0.99 -9.79
CA LYS A 52 23.04 -1.35 -10.09
C LYS A 52 23.15 -2.66 -10.85
N VAL A 53 22.36 -3.67 -10.48
CA VAL A 53 22.36 -4.97 -11.17
C VAL A 53 21.78 -4.84 -12.58
N TYR A 54 20.65 -4.17 -12.76
CA TYR A 54 20.04 -3.99 -14.08
C TYR A 54 20.93 -3.16 -15.02
N ARG A 55 21.50 -2.07 -14.53
CA ARG A 55 22.46 -1.25 -15.29
C ARG A 55 23.70 -2.05 -15.70
N SER A 56 24.20 -2.92 -14.82
CA SER A 56 25.35 -3.78 -15.16
C SER A 56 25.05 -4.79 -16.27
N GLN A 57 23.78 -5.15 -16.46
CA GLN A 57 23.31 -6.01 -17.54
C GLN A 57 22.88 -5.22 -18.79
N GLY A 58 23.05 -3.90 -18.80
CA GLY A 58 22.65 -3.02 -19.90
C GLY A 58 21.14 -2.86 -20.05
N VAL A 59 20.36 -3.15 -19.01
CA VAL A 59 18.89 -3.03 -19.01
C VAL A 59 18.48 -1.74 -18.29
N GLU A 60 17.75 -0.88 -18.99
CA GLU A 60 17.17 0.32 -18.39
C GLU A 60 15.80 0.03 -17.78
N ILE A 61 15.63 0.31 -16.49
CA ILE A 61 14.36 0.24 -15.77
C ILE A 61 14.11 1.58 -15.10
N GLY A 62 12.90 2.10 -15.20
CA GLY A 62 12.49 3.30 -14.47
C GLY A 62 12.37 3.05 -12.97
N ASP A 63 12.89 3.97 -12.16
CA ASP A 63 12.90 3.88 -10.69
C ASP A 63 11.51 3.63 -10.09
N LYS A 64 10.48 4.25 -10.67
CA LYS A 64 9.06 4.08 -10.31
C LYS A 64 8.63 2.62 -10.15
N HIS A 65 9.15 1.70 -10.96
CA HIS A 65 8.75 0.29 -10.91
C HIS A 65 9.31 -0.40 -9.67
N VAL A 66 10.57 -0.12 -9.36
CA VAL A 66 11.24 -0.67 -8.19
C VAL A 66 10.66 -0.05 -6.91
N GLU A 67 10.40 1.26 -6.90
CA GLU A 67 9.76 1.95 -5.78
C GLU A 67 8.40 1.35 -5.43
N VAL A 68 7.54 1.11 -6.42
CA VAL A 68 6.23 0.48 -6.19
C VAL A 68 6.40 -0.91 -5.57
N MET A 69 7.40 -1.68 -5.98
CA MET A 69 7.69 -3.00 -5.40
C MET A 69 8.20 -2.90 -3.96
N VAL A 70 9.14 -1.99 -3.68
CA VAL A 70 9.68 -1.79 -2.34
C VAL A 70 8.60 -1.29 -1.38
N ARG A 71 7.70 -0.41 -1.85
CA ARG A 71 6.52 0.02 -1.08
C ARG A 71 5.66 -1.16 -0.65
N GLN A 72 5.48 -2.17 -1.50
CA GLN A 72 4.75 -3.39 -1.11
C GLN A 72 5.50 -4.21 -0.05
N MET A 73 6.83 -4.20 -0.05
CA MET A 73 7.66 -4.89 0.94
C MET A 73 7.61 -4.23 2.32
N LEU A 74 7.34 -2.92 2.40
CA LEU A 74 7.24 -2.11 3.63
C LEU A 74 5.80 -1.83 4.09
N ARG A 75 4.79 -2.44 3.46
CA ARG A 75 3.37 -2.12 3.70
C ARG A 75 2.88 -2.43 5.12
N LYS A 76 3.55 -3.32 5.86
CA LYS A 76 3.14 -3.78 7.18
C LYS A 76 3.94 -3.12 8.31
N VAL A 77 3.25 -2.90 9.41
CA VAL A 77 3.83 -2.46 10.69
C VAL A 77 3.55 -3.48 11.78
N ARG A 78 4.45 -3.55 12.76
CA ARG A 78 4.27 -4.31 13.99
C ARG A 78 3.93 -3.35 15.12
N VAL A 79 2.83 -3.58 15.81
CA VAL A 79 2.44 -2.82 17.01
C VAL A 79 3.47 -3.09 18.12
N MET A 80 3.99 -2.03 18.71
CA MET A 80 4.94 -2.09 19.83
C MET A 80 4.20 -1.89 21.15
N ASP A 81 3.52 -0.76 21.29
CA ASP A 81 2.70 -0.41 22.45
C ASP A 81 1.30 -0.04 21.94
N PRO A 82 0.23 -0.69 22.42
CA PRO A 82 -1.13 -0.37 21.99
C PRO A 82 -1.67 0.97 22.53
N GLY A 83 -1.08 1.55 23.58
CA GLY A 83 -1.64 2.76 24.20
C GLY A 83 -3.09 2.54 24.63
N ASP A 84 -3.98 3.45 24.24
CA ASP A 84 -5.43 3.38 24.52
C ASP A 84 -6.24 2.76 23.36
N THR A 85 -5.58 2.15 22.36
CA THR A 85 -6.26 1.45 21.26
C THR A 85 -6.61 0.00 21.64
N ASP A 86 -7.57 -0.60 20.93
CA ASP A 86 -7.89 -2.02 21.04
C ASP A 86 -6.88 -2.95 20.32
N LEU A 87 -5.71 -2.42 19.93
CA LEU A 87 -4.69 -3.19 19.24
C LEU A 87 -3.95 -4.11 20.21
N LEU A 88 -3.47 -5.25 19.69
CA LEU A 88 -2.65 -6.16 20.48
C LEU A 88 -1.15 -5.95 20.18
N PRO A 89 -0.29 -5.86 21.20
CA PRO A 89 1.15 -5.72 21.00
C PRO A 89 1.71 -6.92 20.22
N GLY A 90 2.62 -6.65 19.30
CA GLY A 90 3.22 -7.66 18.42
C GLY A 90 2.41 -8.00 17.17
N THR A 91 1.17 -7.52 17.06
CA THR A 91 0.32 -7.73 15.87
C THR A 91 0.94 -7.10 14.62
N LEU A 92 0.90 -7.84 13.51
CA LEU A 92 1.27 -7.35 12.18
C LEU A 92 0.00 -6.92 11.44
N MET A 93 -0.04 -5.67 11.00
CA MET A 93 -1.15 -5.12 10.22
C MET A 93 -0.67 -4.12 9.17
N ASP A 94 -1.54 -3.76 8.22
CA ASP A 94 -1.17 -2.75 7.21
C ASP A 94 -1.08 -1.36 7.84
N ILE A 95 -0.21 -0.52 7.29
CA ILE A 95 -0.01 0.86 7.74
C ILE A 95 -1.33 1.65 7.69
N ALA A 96 -2.17 1.40 6.68
CA ALA A 96 -3.47 2.05 6.55
C ALA A 96 -4.39 1.74 7.75
N ASP A 97 -4.61 0.45 8.02
CA ASP A 97 -5.45 -0.02 9.14
C ASP A 97 -4.93 0.51 10.49
N PHE A 98 -3.61 0.53 10.69
CA PHE A 98 -2.98 1.10 11.89
C PHE A 98 -3.20 2.61 12.01
N THR A 99 -3.13 3.34 10.90
CA THR A 99 -3.33 4.79 10.87
C THR A 99 -4.79 5.13 11.16
N ASP A 100 -5.73 4.35 10.62
CA ASP A 100 -7.16 4.53 10.84
C ASP A 100 -7.53 4.25 12.31
N ALA A 101 -7.02 3.16 12.90
CA ALA A 101 -7.23 2.85 14.32
C ALA A 101 -6.71 3.95 15.26
N ASN A 102 -5.53 4.50 14.96
CA ASN A 102 -4.97 5.59 15.75
C ASN A 102 -5.71 6.92 15.55
N LYS A 103 -6.28 7.16 14.38
CA LYS A 103 -6.97 8.43 14.07
C LYS A 103 -8.11 8.69 15.04
N GLU A 104 -8.89 7.67 15.38
CA GLU A 104 -10.01 7.79 16.32
C GLU A 104 -9.55 8.18 17.73
N ILE A 105 -8.47 7.55 18.21
CA ILE A 105 -7.89 7.82 19.54
C ILE A 105 -7.26 9.20 19.63
N VAL A 106 -6.59 9.65 18.56
CA VAL A 106 -6.02 11.00 18.51
C VAL A 106 -7.13 12.06 18.59
N ILE A 107 -8.27 11.82 17.94
CA ILE A 107 -9.43 12.74 17.98
C ILE A 107 -10.07 12.76 19.37
N SER A 108 -10.15 11.61 20.05
CA SER A 108 -10.67 11.54 21.42
C SER A 108 -9.70 12.05 22.49
N GLY A 109 -8.45 12.37 22.11
CA GLY A 109 -7.42 12.91 23.01
C GLY A 109 -6.70 11.86 23.85
N GLY A 110 -6.81 10.58 23.48
CA GLY A 110 -6.11 9.48 24.14
C GLY A 110 -4.66 9.28 23.66
N ILE A 111 -4.01 8.26 24.19
CA ILE A 111 -2.63 7.88 23.83
C ILE A 111 -2.69 6.94 22.61
N PRO A 112 -2.18 7.36 21.43
CA PRO A 112 -2.18 6.51 20.25
C PRO A 112 -1.20 5.35 20.38
N ALA A 113 -1.47 4.25 19.68
CA ALA A 113 -0.55 3.12 19.59
C ALA A 113 0.74 3.51 18.88
N THR A 114 1.85 2.89 19.28
CA THR A 114 3.13 2.98 18.60
C THR A 114 3.41 1.71 17.81
N SER A 115 4.09 1.84 16.67
CA SER A 115 4.45 0.71 15.82
C SER A 115 5.84 0.86 15.22
N ARG A 116 6.36 -0.24 14.70
CA ARG A 116 7.62 -0.28 13.96
C ARG A 116 7.38 -0.85 12.56
N PRO A 117 7.91 -0.21 11.49
CA PRO A 117 7.82 -0.76 10.14
C PRO A 117 8.52 -2.12 10.06
N VAL A 118 7.99 -3.01 9.23
CA VAL A 118 8.57 -4.34 9.02
C VAL A 118 8.83 -4.57 7.54
N LEU A 119 10.10 -4.74 7.19
CA LEU A 119 10.48 -5.13 5.85
C LEU A 119 10.27 -6.64 5.63
N MET A 120 9.43 -6.97 4.66
CA MET A 120 9.15 -8.34 4.24
C MET A 120 9.68 -8.61 2.83
N GLY A 121 10.07 -9.86 2.56
CA GLY A 121 10.31 -10.29 1.18
C GLY A 121 9.02 -10.28 0.36
N ILE A 122 9.12 -10.13 -0.96
CA ILE A 122 7.97 -10.03 -1.87
C ILE A 122 7.00 -11.22 -1.72
N THR A 123 7.53 -12.43 -1.60
CA THR A 123 6.73 -13.65 -1.39
C THR A 123 5.91 -13.57 -0.10
N LYS A 124 6.54 -13.15 1.01
CA LYS A 124 5.85 -13.02 2.30
C LYS A 124 4.84 -11.86 2.29
N ALA A 125 5.20 -10.72 1.69
CA ALA A 125 4.29 -9.59 1.54
C ALA A 125 3.04 -9.94 0.70
N SER A 126 3.19 -10.84 -0.26
CA SER A 126 2.10 -11.33 -1.12
C SER A 126 1.19 -12.34 -0.41
N LEU A 127 1.72 -13.10 0.55
CA LEU A 127 0.93 -14.03 1.39
C LEU A 127 0.18 -13.32 2.52
N GLU A 128 0.72 -12.23 3.04
CA GLU A 128 0.15 -11.44 4.15
C GLU A 128 -0.81 -10.33 3.65
N THR A 129 -1.46 -10.53 2.49
CA THR A 129 -2.48 -9.60 1.99
C THR A 129 -3.79 -9.75 2.77
N ASN A 130 -4.58 -8.68 2.85
CA ASN A 130 -5.89 -8.72 3.53
C ASN A 130 -6.91 -9.62 2.80
N SER A 131 -6.81 -9.70 1.46
CA SER A 131 -7.56 -10.69 0.69
C SER A 131 -6.98 -12.09 0.87
N PHE A 132 -7.79 -13.00 1.42
CA PHE A 132 -7.43 -14.41 1.48
C PHE A 132 -7.57 -15.11 0.12
N LEU A 133 -8.45 -14.63 -0.78
CA LEU A 133 -8.58 -15.18 -2.13
C LEU A 133 -7.31 -14.91 -2.95
N SER A 134 -6.80 -13.68 -2.89
CA SER A 134 -5.54 -13.31 -3.54
C SER A 134 -4.36 -14.07 -2.94
N ALA A 135 -4.26 -14.16 -1.60
CA ALA A 135 -3.21 -14.91 -0.93
C ALA A 135 -3.24 -16.41 -1.28
N ALA A 136 -4.42 -17.03 -1.23
CA ALA A 136 -4.58 -18.46 -1.54
C ALA A 136 -4.26 -18.76 -3.01
N SER A 137 -4.59 -17.86 -3.94
CA SER A 137 -4.23 -18.03 -5.36
C SER A 137 -2.73 -17.93 -5.64
N PHE A 138 -1.95 -17.36 -4.72
CA PHE A 138 -0.51 -17.17 -4.90
C PHE A 138 0.26 -18.44 -4.52
N GLN A 139 0.29 -18.78 -3.23
CA GLN A 139 0.97 -19.96 -2.68
C GLN A 139 0.30 -20.42 -1.38
N GLU A 140 0.65 -21.62 -0.90
CA GLU A 140 0.23 -22.16 0.42
C GLU A 140 -1.30 -22.20 0.64
N THR A 141 -2.04 -22.54 -0.43
CA THR A 141 -3.51 -22.59 -0.50
C THR A 141 -4.18 -23.18 0.75
N THR A 142 -3.78 -24.38 1.17
CA THR A 142 -4.37 -25.09 2.31
C THR A 142 -4.22 -24.30 3.62
N ARG A 143 -3.03 -23.74 3.87
CA ARG A 143 -2.76 -22.96 5.09
C ARG A 143 -3.60 -21.69 5.12
N VAL A 144 -3.62 -20.95 4.01
CA VAL A 144 -4.34 -19.67 3.89
C VAL A 144 -5.85 -19.86 4.06
N LEU A 145 -6.44 -20.86 3.39
CA LEU A 145 -7.88 -21.11 3.49
C LEU A 145 -8.29 -21.61 4.87
N THR A 146 -7.46 -22.44 5.51
CA THR A 146 -7.72 -22.92 6.88
C THR A 146 -7.70 -21.77 7.87
N ASP A 147 -6.69 -20.90 7.82
CA ASP A 147 -6.60 -19.72 8.68
C ASP A 147 -7.77 -18.76 8.47
N ALA A 148 -8.16 -18.52 7.21
CA ALA A 148 -9.31 -17.70 6.87
C ALA A 148 -10.62 -18.28 7.40
N ALA A 149 -10.82 -19.61 7.30
CA ALA A 149 -11.99 -20.30 7.81
C ALA A 149 -12.08 -20.24 9.35
N ILE A 150 -10.96 -20.50 10.05
CA ILE A 150 -10.90 -20.43 11.52
C ILE A 150 -11.24 -19.02 12.02
N ARG A 151 -10.73 -17.99 11.33
CA ARG A 151 -10.93 -16.58 11.71
C ARG A 151 -12.25 -15.99 11.17
N GLY A 152 -12.99 -16.73 10.35
CA GLY A 152 -14.20 -16.21 9.69
C GLY A 152 -13.93 -14.98 8.82
N LYS A 153 -12.77 -14.91 8.15
CA LYS A 153 -12.37 -13.75 7.33
C LYS A 153 -13.37 -13.53 6.18
N LYS A 154 -13.70 -12.27 5.93
CA LYS A 154 -14.51 -11.85 4.78
C LYS A 154 -13.61 -11.13 3.77
N ASP A 155 -13.74 -11.48 2.50
CA ASP A 155 -13.01 -10.83 1.42
C ASP A 155 -13.86 -9.71 0.81
N HIS A 156 -13.34 -8.49 0.82
CA HIS A 156 -14.03 -7.30 0.33
C HIS A 156 -13.83 -7.05 -1.18
N LEU A 157 -13.06 -7.89 -1.89
CA LEU A 157 -12.84 -7.81 -3.34
C LEU A 157 -12.32 -6.43 -3.79
N LEU A 158 -11.39 -5.85 -3.05
CA LEU A 158 -10.82 -4.53 -3.34
C LEU A 158 -9.70 -4.60 -4.39
N GLY A 159 -9.08 -5.76 -4.56
CA GLY A 159 -7.95 -6.02 -5.43
C GLY A 159 -8.33 -6.54 -6.81
N LEU A 160 -7.32 -6.70 -7.65
CA LEU A 160 -7.50 -7.19 -9.01
C LEU A 160 -7.76 -8.69 -9.05
N LYS A 161 -6.97 -9.48 -8.31
CA LYS A 161 -7.01 -10.95 -8.37
C LYS A 161 -8.33 -11.50 -7.88
N GLU A 162 -8.88 -10.96 -6.79
CA GLU A 162 -10.16 -11.45 -6.27
C GLU A 162 -11.30 -11.26 -7.27
N ASN A 163 -11.37 -10.08 -7.89
CA ASN A 163 -12.40 -9.80 -8.90
C ASN A 163 -12.24 -10.68 -10.14
N VAL A 164 -11.01 -10.96 -10.57
CA VAL A 164 -10.74 -11.90 -11.67
C VAL A 164 -11.21 -13.31 -11.32
N ILE A 165 -10.90 -13.81 -10.12
CA ILE A 165 -11.29 -15.16 -9.67
C ILE A 165 -12.81 -15.31 -9.62
N ILE A 166 -13.52 -14.29 -9.15
CA ILE A 166 -14.98 -14.29 -9.04
C ILE A 166 -15.66 -14.02 -10.39
N GLY A 167 -14.95 -13.46 -11.38
CA GLY A 167 -15.51 -13.06 -12.67
C GLY A 167 -16.25 -11.71 -12.67
N LYS A 168 -15.91 -10.82 -11.73
CA LYS A 168 -16.39 -9.43 -11.68
C LYS A 168 -15.46 -8.48 -12.43
N ILE A 169 -15.97 -7.31 -12.81
CA ILE A 169 -15.17 -6.25 -13.40
C ILE A 169 -14.07 -5.82 -12.42
N ILE A 170 -12.82 -5.84 -12.87
CA ILE A 170 -11.67 -5.44 -12.06
C ILE A 170 -11.71 -3.93 -11.72
N PRO A 171 -11.23 -3.51 -10.53
CA PRO A 171 -11.21 -2.10 -10.13
C PRO A 171 -10.04 -1.31 -10.75
N ALA A 172 -9.77 -1.50 -12.05
CA ALA A 172 -8.72 -0.80 -12.78
C ALA A 172 -9.17 -0.44 -14.21
N GLY A 173 -8.57 0.61 -14.78
CA GLY A 173 -8.95 1.11 -16.10
C GLY A 173 -10.42 1.48 -16.16
N THR A 174 -11.15 1.03 -17.20
CA THR A 174 -12.59 1.25 -17.37
C THR A 174 -13.45 0.72 -16.22
N GLY A 175 -12.91 -0.20 -15.42
CA GLY A 175 -13.58 -0.71 -14.24
C GLY A 175 -13.57 0.22 -13.04
N MET A 176 -12.76 1.29 -13.03
CA MET A 176 -12.82 2.30 -11.96
C MET A 176 -14.11 3.12 -12.06
N ALA A 177 -14.70 3.48 -10.92
CA ALA A 177 -15.94 4.26 -10.86
C ALA A 177 -15.87 5.56 -11.68
N ARG A 178 -14.70 6.22 -11.69
CA ARG A 178 -14.45 7.44 -12.46
C ARG A 178 -14.67 7.28 -13.97
N TYR A 179 -14.39 6.10 -14.54
CA TYR A 179 -14.56 5.84 -15.97
C TYR A 179 -15.90 5.16 -16.28
N ARG A 180 -16.41 4.34 -15.36
CA ARG A 180 -17.67 3.62 -15.53
C ARG A 180 -18.89 4.53 -15.52
N ASN A 181 -18.85 5.59 -14.72
CA ASN A 181 -19.98 6.50 -14.53
C ASN A 181 -19.88 7.73 -15.44
N ILE A 182 -19.04 7.69 -16.48
CA ILE A 182 -18.97 8.76 -17.47
C ILE A 182 -20.17 8.60 -18.39
N GLU A 183 -21.10 9.55 -18.31
CA GLU A 183 -22.16 9.66 -19.30
C GLU A 183 -21.56 10.30 -20.57
N PRO A 184 -21.69 9.64 -21.74
CA PRO A 184 -21.23 10.22 -22.98
C PRO A 184 -22.10 11.44 -23.29
N GLN A 185 -21.48 12.62 -23.38
CA GLN A 185 -22.17 13.81 -23.89
C GLN A 185 -22.41 13.63 -25.39
N ALA A 186 -23.67 13.40 -25.78
CA ALA A 186 -24.06 13.40 -27.17
C ALA A 186 -24.00 14.84 -27.69
N ILE A 187 -23.14 15.09 -28.66
CA ILE A 187 -22.92 16.42 -29.26
C ILE A 187 -24.09 16.89 -30.14
N ASN A 188 -25.14 16.08 -30.32
CA ASN A 188 -26.25 16.32 -31.24
C ASN A 188 -27.63 15.93 -30.67
N GLU A 189 -27.95 16.28 -29.42
CA GLU A 189 -29.37 16.41 -29.06
C GLU A 189 -29.82 17.81 -29.46
N VAL A 190 -30.49 17.89 -30.61
CA VAL A 190 -31.28 19.07 -30.98
C VAL A 190 -32.29 19.26 -29.86
N GLU A 191 -32.20 20.38 -29.14
CA GLU A 191 -33.23 20.81 -28.20
C GLU A 191 -34.55 20.85 -28.97
N VAL A 192 -35.40 19.85 -28.76
CA VAL A 192 -36.81 19.93 -29.16
C VAL A 192 -37.43 20.90 -28.17
N ILE A 193 -37.49 22.16 -28.59
CA ILE A 193 -38.25 23.19 -27.90
C ILE A 193 -39.71 22.74 -27.99
N GLU A 194 -40.31 22.31 -26.88
CA GLU A 194 -41.75 22.17 -26.77
C GLU A 194 -42.36 23.56 -26.96
N GLU A 195 -43.01 23.80 -28.10
CA GLU A 195 -43.91 24.95 -28.27
C GLU A 195 -45.04 24.79 -27.26
N ALA A 196 -44.98 25.58 -26.18
CA ALA A 196 -46.07 25.71 -25.23
C ALA A 196 -47.30 26.27 -25.96
N GLU A 197 -48.37 25.49 -26.03
CA GLU A 197 -49.70 25.96 -26.42
C GLU A 197 -50.11 27.11 -25.50
N ALA A 198 -50.16 28.33 -26.06
CA ALA A 198 -50.73 29.49 -25.41
C ALA A 198 -52.24 29.28 -25.23
N THR A 199 -52.67 29.00 -24.00
CA THR A 199 -54.07 29.06 -23.59
C THR A 199 -54.45 30.53 -23.41
N GLU A 200 -55.16 31.10 -24.38
CA GLU A 200 -55.87 32.37 -24.21
C GLU A 200 -57.15 32.14 -23.39
N GLU A 201 -57.20 32.65 -22.16
CA GLU A 201 -58.46 33.00 -21.51
C GLU A 201 -58.46 34.52 -21.25
N PRO A 202 -59.33 35.31 -21.91
CA PRO A 202 -59.44 36.73 -21.60
C PRO A 202 -60.20 36.96 -20.30
N ALA A 203 -59.66 37.90 -19.53
CA ALA A 203 -60.17 38.38 -18.25
C ALA A 203 -61.59 38.95 -18.34
N ILE A 204 -62.35 38.65 -17.30
CA ILE A 204 -63.66 39.20 -16.93
C ILE A 204 -63.54 40.73 -16.77
N ILE A 205 -64.41 41.49 -17.44
CA ILE A 205 -64.62 42.93 -17.18
C ILE A 205 -65.96 43.10 -16.45
N GLU A 206 -65.91 43.84 -15.34
CA GLU A 206 -67.06 44.29 -14.54
C GLU A 206 -67.98 45.24 -15.33
N GLU A 207 -69.29 44.97 -15.31
CA GLU A 207 -70.36 45.88 -14.84
C GLU A 207 -71.67 45.11 -14.63
#